data_AF-A0A8S3FUF7-F1
#
_entry.id   AF-A0A8S3FUF7-F1
#
_cell.length_a   1.000
_cell.length_b   1.000
_cell.length_c   1.000
_cell.angle_alpha   90.00
_cell.angle_beta   90.00
_cell.angle_gamma   90.00
#
_symmetry.space_group_name_H-M   'P 1'
#
loop_
_entity.id
_entity.type
_entity.pdbx_description
1 polymer ?
#
loop_
_entity_poly.entity_id
_entity_poly.type
_entity_poly.pdbx_seq_one_letter_code
_entity_poly.pdbx_strand_id
1 'polypeptide(L)'
;MTNAIEALEEFGTCLESTWPYDIASVNKIPNLHAFKQGLKHKIHQALHVKIDLNEMKSCLAQGFPFAFGLRLYVSFDQAAKTGIVPMPNSEEQSRAEHGRHALLAVGYSDQSKAFIVRNSWGENWGDKGYCYIPYDYITNPKLCFDPWVIRQFDNDDMGNDHWHFLDTFDFLFKAEPDTNHDHIEVKEMQEHDAHACDGNTSTFGGSSDD
;
A
#
# COMPACT_ATOMS: atom_id res chain seq x y z
N MET A 1 -0.91 -7.96 -12.81
CA MET A 1 -1.33 -6.59 -12.46
C MET A 1 -1.13 -5.63 -13.60
N THR A 2 -0.13 -5.83 -14.47
CA THR A 2 0.14 -4.99 -15.66
C THR A 2 -1.10 -4.49 -16.40
N ASN A 3 -1.99 -5.36 -16.89
CA ASN A 3 -3.18 -4.93 -17.64
C ASN A 3 -4.12 -4.00 -16.85
N ALA A 4 -4.19 -4.15 -15.51
CA ALA A 4 -4.99 -3.27 -14.68
C ALA A 4 -4.33 -1.88 -14.54
N ILE A 5 -3.01 -1.85 -14.42
CA ILE A 5 -2.23 -0.61 -14.43
C ILE A 5 -2.38 0.10 -15.78
N GLU A 6 -2.19 -0.61 -16.90
CA GLU A 6 -2.37 -0.06 -18.24
C GLU A 6 -3.80 0.47 -18.46
N ALA A 7 -4.82 -0.23 -17.96
CA ALA A 7 -6.20 0.24 -18.02
C ALA A 7 -6.42 1.54 -17.21
N LEU A 8 -5.78 1.68 -16.04
CA LEU A 8 -5.81 2.91 -15.25
C LEU A 8 -5.04 4.06 -15.94
N GLU A 9 -3.95 3.75 -16.66
CA GLU A 9 -3.19 4.73 -17.45
C GLU A 9 -3.89 5.14 -18.73
N GLU A 10 -4.72 4.29 -19.33
CA GLU A 10 -5.44 4.58 -20.56
C GLU A 10 -6.80 5.23 -20.28
N PHE A 11 -7.59 4.59 -19.42
CA PHE A 11 -9.00 4.91 -19.17
C PHE A 11 -9.28 5.52 -17.80
N GLY A 12 -8.36 5.40 -16.85
CA GLY A 12 -8.55 5.82 -15.45
C GLY A 12 -9.66 5.06 -14.74
N THR A 13 -10.20 5.64 -13.67
CA THR A 13 -11.28 5.00 -12.89
C THR A 13 -12.44 5.95 -12.59
N CYS A 14 -13.67 5.45 -12.69
CA CYS A 14 -14.86 6.18 -12.27
C CYS A 14 -15.10 6.01 -10.76
N LEU A 15 -16.05 6.76 -10.22
CA LEU A 15 -16.50 6.56 -8.84
C LEU A 15 -17.26 5.23 -8.73
N GLU A 16 -17.16 4.58 -7.57
CA GLU A 16 -17.90 3.35 -7.26
C GLU A 16 -19.42 3.56 -7.40
N SER A 17 -19.94 4.75 -7.05
CA SER A 17 -21.36 5.09 -7.23
C SER A 17 -21.80 5.14 -8.70
N THR A 18 -20.88 5.34 -9.64
CA THR A 18 -21.16 5.44 -11.08
C THR A 18 -21.20 4.08 -11.75
N TRP A 19 -20.34 3.16 -11.31
CA TRP A 19 -20.30 1.78 -11.78
C TRP A 19 -20.03 0.84 -10.59
N PRO A 20 -21.06 0.52 -9.79
CA PRO A 20 -20.90 -0.27 -8.57
C PRO A 20 -20.40 -1.69 -8.86
N TYR A 21 -19.68 -2.26 -7.89
CA TYR A 21 -19.28 -3.65 -7.94
C TYR A 21 -20.50 -4.57 -8.03
N ASP A 22 -20.58 -5.27 -9.15
CA ASP A 22 -21.53 -6.35 -9.40
C ASP A 22 -20.78 -7.45 -10.15
N ILE A 23 -20.71 -8.64 -9.55
CA ILE A 23 -20.04 -9.80 -10.13
C ILE A 23 -20.61 -10.19 -11.50
N ALA A 24 -21.89 -9.93 -11.75
CA ALA A 24 -22.53 -10.20 -13.04
C ALA A 24 -22.13 -9.18 -14.12
N SER A 25 -21.43 -8.11 -13.75
CA SER A 25 -21.09 -6.98 -14.61
C SER A 25 -19.58 -6.77 -14.79
N VAL A 26 -18.72 -7.55 -14.12
CA VAL A 26 -17.24 -7.45 -14.20
C VAL A 26 -16.67 -7.66 -15.61
N ASN A 27 -17.38 -8.38 -16.47
CA ASN A 27 -17.00 -8.61 -17.88
C ASN A 27 -17.86 -7.81 -18.86
N LYS A 28 -18.69 -6.88 -18.37
CA LYS A 28 -19.50 -6.00 -19.22
C LYS A 28 -18.78 -4.68 -19.42
N ILE A 29 -18.94 -4.12 -20.61
CA ILE A 29 -18.44 -2.79 -20.93
C ILE A 29 -19.22 -1.76 -20.07
N PRO A 30 -18.54 -0.93 -19.27
CA PRO A 30 -19.18 0.13 -18.52
C PRO A 30 -19.91 1.13 -19.42
N ASN A 31 -20.90 1.83 -18.88
CA ASN A 31 -21.60 2.86 -19.64
C ASN A 31 -20.67 4.04 -20.01
N LEU A 32 -21.04 4.81 -21.04
CA LEU A 32 -20.23 5.94 -21.51
C LEU A 32 -19.98 7.00 -20.43
N HIS A 33 -20.90 7.14 -19.47
CA HIS A 33 -20.72 8.07 -18.36
C HIS A 33 -19.57 7.65 -17.43
N ALA A 34 -19.44 6.35 -17.14
CA ALA A 34 -18.31 5.79 -16.40
C ALA A 34 -16.98 6.04 -17.12
N PHE A 35 -16.88 5.78 -18.43
CA PHE A 35 -15.66 6.08 -19.20
C PHE A 35 -15.27 7.56 -19.16
N LYS A 36 -16.24 8.46 -19.39
CA LYS A 36 -15.99 9.92 -19.33
C LYS A 36 -15.53 10.38 -17.96
N GLN A 37 -16.05 9.77 -16.89
CA GLN A 37 -15.60 10.05 -15.53
C GLN A 37 -14.21 9.46 -15.27
N GLY A 38 -13.93 8.25 -15.79
CA GLY A 38 -12.64 7.57 -15.68
C GLY A 38 -11.48 8.40 -16.20
N LEU A 39 -11.65 9.03 -17.36
CA LEU A 39 -10.63 9.89 -17.98
C LEU A 39 -10.17 11.08 -17.11
N LYS A 40 -10.90 11.42 -16.05
CA LYS A 40 -10.51 12.47 -15.08
C LYS A 40 -9.63 11.95 -13.95
N HIS A 41 -9.61 10.64 -13.70
CA HIS A 41 -8.85 10.00 -12.62
C HIS A 41 -7.89 8.96 -13.21
N LYS A 42 -7.11 9.39 -14.19
CA LYS A 42 -6.05 8.57 -14.78
C LYS A 42 -4.84 8.56 -13.87
N ILE A 43 -4.17 7.42 -13.80
CA ILE A 43 -2.83 7.37 -13.20
C ILE A 43 -1.83 7.78 -14.28
N HIS A 44 -0.77 8.47 -13.86
CA HIS A 44 0.25 8.98 -14.78
C HIS A 44 1.58 8.24 -14.67
N GLN A 45 1.82 7.61 -13.53
CA GLN A 45 3.03 6.84 -13.30
C GLN A 45 2.74 5.63 -12.42
N ALA A 46 3.13 4.47 -12.92
CA ALA A 46 3.27 3.27 -12.13
C ALA A 46 4.68 2.70 -12.32
N LEU A 47 5.26 2.17 -11.23
CA LEU A 47 6.60 1.62 -11.22
C LEU A 47 6.57 0.23 -10.61
N HIS A 48 7.41 -0.66 -11.13
CA HIS A 48 7.69 -1.91 -10.45
C HIS A 48 8.46 -1.65 -9.16
N VAL A 49 8.03 -2.29 -8.08
CA VAL A 49 8.82 -2.36 -6.84
C VAL A 49 9.71 -3.59 -6.93
N LYS A 50 10.99 -3.48 -6.60
CA LYS A 50 11.85 -4.66 -6.59
C LYS A 50 11.41 -5.60 -5.46
N ILE A 51 11.41 -6.92 -5.71
CA ILE A 51 11.24 -7.92 -4.64
C ILE A 51 12.54 -7.95 -3.81
N ASP A 52 12.62 -7.01 -2.89
CA ASP A 52 13.71 -6.78 -1.96
C ASP A 52 13.11 -6.13 -0.70
N LEU A 53 13.51 -6.60 0.48
CA LEU A 53 12.93 -6.16 1.74
C LEU A 53 13.10 -4.65 1.96
N ASN A 54 14.30 -4.13 1.68
CA ASN A 54 14.60 -2.72 1.95
C ASN A 54 13.91 -1.81 0.95
N GLU A 55 13.84 -2.21 -0.32
CA GLU A 55 13.11 -1.46 -1.36
C GLU A 55 11.61 -1.40 -1.05
N MET A 56 11.00 -2.53 -0.67
CA MET A 56 9.59 -2.60 -0.31
C MET A 56 9.27 -1.79 0.94
N LYS A 57 10.11 -1.86 1.99
CA LYS A 57 9.97 -1.03 3.18
C LYS A 57 10.16 0.45 2.87
N SER A 58 11.14 0.81 2.05
CA SER A 58 11.39 2.19 1.63
C SER A 58 10.21 2.75 0.85
N CYS A 59 9.60 1.96 -0.04
CA CYS A 59 8.39 2.33 -0.76
C CYS A 59 7.26 2.71 0.21
N LEU A 60 6.99 1.85 1.21
CA LEU A 60 5.97 2.10 2.22
C LEU A 60 6.32 3.27 3.15
N ALA A 61 7.59 3.42 3.53
CA ALA A 61 8.06 4.53 4.37
C ALA A 61 7.95 5.90 3.67
N GLN A 62 7.98 5.92 2.35
CA GLN A 62 7.70 7.12 1.54
C GLN A 62 6.19 7.42 1.40
N GLY A 63 5.32 6.64 2.07
CA GLY A 63 3.87 6.82 2.01
C GLY A 63 3.22 6.20 0.78
N PHE A 64 3.91 5.30 0.06
CA PHE A 64 3.37 4.66 -1.13
C PHE A 64 3.03 3.17 -0.89
N PRO A 65 1.73 2.83 -0.77
CA PRO A 65 1.28 1.44 -0.84
C PRO A 65 1.65 0.78 -2.17
N PHE A 66 1.91 -0.52 -2.15
CA PHE A 66 2.16 -1.27 -3.38
C PHE A 66 1.24 -2.49 -3.49
N ALA A 67 0.68 -2.67 -4.69
CA ALA A 67 -0.07 -3.87 -5.04
C ALA A 67 0.90 -4.97 -5.42
N PHE A 68 0.60 -6.22 -5.09
CA PHE A 68 1.44 -7.36 -5.47
C PHE A 68 0.61 -8.64 -5.57
N GLY A 69 1.17 -9.64 -6.23
CA GLY A 69 0.59 -10.95 -6.38
C GLY A 69 1.29 -11.93 -5.46
N LEU A 70 0.54 -12.80 -4.80
CA LEU A 70 1.06 -13.81 -3.89
C LEU A 70 0.48 -15.17 -4.22
N ARG A 71 1.33 -16.21 -4.20
CA ARG A 71 0.88 -17.59 -4.23
C ARG A 71 0.37 -17.98 -2.85
N LEU A 72 -0.89 -18.36 -2.74
CA LEU A 72 -1.52 -18.78 -1.49
C LEU A 72 -1.49 -20.31 -1.34
N TYR A 73 -1.38 -20.75 -0.09
CA TYR A 73 -1.42 -22.16 0.31
C TYR A 73 -2.59 -22.41 1.26
N VAL A 74 -2.90 -23.68 1.56
CA VAL A 74 -4.03 -24.05 2.42
C VAL A 74 -3.95 -23.40 3.81
N SER A 75 -2.74 -23.24 4.35
CA SER A 75 -2.46 -22.59 5.63
C SER A 75 -2.85 -21.11 5.65
N PHE A 76 -2.98 -20.45 4.50
CA PHE A 76 -3.48 -19.07 4.42
C PHE A 76 -4.89 -18.94 5.00
N ASP A 77 -5.72 -19.97 4.92
CA ASP A 77 -7.09 -19.94 5.47
C ASP A 77 -7.11 -19.81 7.00
N GLN A 78 -5.99 -20.11 7.68
CA GLN A 78 -5.84 -19.88 9.13
C GLN A 78 -5.87 -18.38 9.47
N ALA A 79 -5.40 -17.54 8.55
CA ALA A 79 -5.42 -16.09 8.72
C ALA A 79 -6.83 -15.52 8.73
N ALA A 80 -7.86 -16.25 8.29
CA ALA A 80 -9.24 -15.76 8.23
C ALA A 80 -9.80 -15.32 9.60
N LYS A 81 -9.23 -15.79 10.71
CA LYS A 81 -9.67 -15.44 12.07
C LYS A 81 -8.86 -14.33 12.73
N THR A 82 -7.57 -14.23 12.41
CA THR A 82 -6.62 -13.39 13.17
C THR A 82 -5.83 -12.41 12.29
N GLY A 83 -5.91 -12.57 10.97
CA GLY A 83 -5.06 -11.87 10.02
C GLY A 83 -3.62 -12.40 9.96
N ILE A 84 -3.17 -13.24 10.91
CA ILE A 84 -1.79 -13.71 10.95
C ILE A 84 -1.58 -14.80 9.89
N VAL A 85 -0.74 -14.52 8.89
CA VAL A 85 -0.46 -15.47 7.80
C VAL A 85 0.74 -16.34 8.15
N PRO A 86 0.58 -17.66 8.23
CA PRO A 86 1.71 -18.56 8.43
C PRO A 86 2.60 -18.63 7.19
N MET A 87 3.89 -18.91 7.38
CA MET A 87 4.76 -19.29 6.28
C MET A 87 4.31 -20.65 5.72
N PRO A 88 4.17 -20.79 4.39
CA PRO A 88 3.85 -22.08 3.80
C PRO A 88 5.04 -23.02 3.95
N ASN A 89 4.76 -24.29 4.18
CA ASN A 89 5.81 -25.31 4.21
C ASN A 89 6.13 -25.82 2.79
N SER A 90 7.32 -26.42 2.59
CA SER A 90 7.78 -26.84 1.26
C SER A 90 6.96 -27.98 0.64
N GLU A 91 6.26 -28.75 1.45
CA GLU A 91 5.42 -29.88 1.02
C GLU A 91 3.95 -29.47 0.89
N GLU A 92 3.63 -28.22 1.20
CA GLU A 92 2.27 -27.74 1.28
C GLU A 92 1.64 -27.61 -0.10
N GLN A 93 0.38 -28.00 -0.19
CA GLN A 93 -0.40 -27.85 -1.41
C GLN A 93 -0.78 -26.38 -1.60
N SER A 94 -0.62 -25.90 -2.83
CA SER A 94 -1.18 -24.60 -3.20
C SER A 94 -2.68 -24.62 -3.00
N ARG A 95 -3.25 -23.47 -2.61
CA ARG A 95 -4.68 -23.33 -2.38
C ARG A 95 -5.41 -23.54 -3.71
N ALA A 96 -6.43 -24.40 -3.73
CA ALA A 96 -7.13 -24.76 -4.95
C ALA A 96 -7.87 -23.56 -5.57
N GLU A 97 -8.60 -22.82 -4.73
CA GLU A 97 -9.29 -21.59 -5.13
C GLU A 97 -8.46 -20.37 -4.74
N HIS A 98 -8.36 -19.39 -5.63
CA HIS A 98 -7.56 -18.17 -5.43
C HIS A 98 -6.10 -18.45 -5.02
N GLY A 99 -5.51 -19.56 -5.50
CA GLY A 99 -4.11 -19.92 -5.20
C GLY A 99 -3.06 -18.91 -5.70
N ARG A 100 -3.48 -17.97 -6.54
CA ARG A 100 -2.72 -16.77 -6.91
C ARG A 100 -3.65 -15.58 -6.67
N HIS A 101 -3.27 -14.69 -5.78
CA HIS A 101 -4.12 -13.61 -5.31
C HIS A 101 -3.42 -12.26 -5.37
N ALA A 102 -4.16 -11.19 -5.63
CA ALA A 102 -3.64 -9.83 -5.62
C ALA A 102 -4.01 -9.15 -4.30
N LEU A 103 -3.04 -8.48 -3.69
CA LEU A 103 -3.11 -7.89 -2.36
C LEU A 103 -2.46 -6.50 -2.37
N LEU A 104 -2.74 -5.69 -1.35
CA LEU A 104 -2.16 -4.34 -1.21
C LEU A 104 -1.36 -4.25 0.08
N ALA A 105 -0.05 -4.08 -0.01
CA ALA A 105 0.80 -3.78 1.15
C ALA A 105 0.64 -2.30 1.51
N VAL A 106 0.34 -2.03 2.78
CA VAL A 106 0.04 -0.68 3.29
C VAL A 106 0.94 -0.26 4.45
N GLY A 107 1.75 -1.18 4.98
CA GLY A 107 2.68 -0.90 6.07
C GLY A 107 3.56 -2.10 6.40
N TYR A 108 4.39 -1.97 7.43
CA TYR A 108 5.26 -3.03 7.91
C TYR A 108 5.55 -2.89 9.40
N SER A 109 5.91 -4.00 10.06
CA SER A 109 6.37 -4.04 11.45
C SER A 109 7.67 -4.84 11.55
N ASP A 110 8.74 -4.16 11.97
CA ASP A 110 10.03 -4.82 12.22
C ASP A 110 10.03 -5.68 13.49
N GLN A 111 9.17 -5.36 14.46
CA GLN A 111 8.98 -6.16 15.65
C GLN A 111 8.39 -7.54 15.30
N SER A 112 7.36 -7.54 14.45
CA SER A 112 6.67 -8.76 14.01
C SER A 112 7.30 -9.39 12.77
N LYS A 113 8.26 -8.71 12.12
CA LYS A 113 8.86 -9.07 10.83
C LYS A 113 7.81 -9.38 9.75
N ALA A 114 6.80 -8.54 9.65
CA ALA A 114 5.66 -8.73 8.77
C ALA A 114 5.24 -7.45 8.05
N PHE A 115 4.76 -7.60 6.82
CA PHE A 115 4.03 -6.56 6.11
C PHE A 115 2.57 -6.53 6.57
N ILE A 116 2.01 -5.33 6.69
CA ILE A 116 0.58 -5.09 6.91
C ILE A 116 -0.07 -4.99 5.54
N VAL A 117 -1.04 -5.86 5.29
CA VAL A 117 -1.61 -6.07 3.97
C VAL A 117 -3.12 -5.98 4.05
N ARG A 118 -3.71 -5.15 3.18
CA ARG A 118 -5.16 -5.09 3.00
C ARG A 118 -5.61 -6.19 2.05
N ASN A 119 -6.54 -7.01 2.50
CA ASN A 119 -7.20 -8.02 1.67
C ASN A 119 -8.55 -7.48 1.13
N SER A 120 -9.16 -8.22 0.22
CA SER A 120 -10.39 -7.86 -0.50
C SER A 120 -11.54 -8.85 -0.27
N TRP A 121 -11.53 -9.56 0.87
CA TRP A 121 -12.55 -10.58 1.23
C TRP A 121 -13.51 -10.12 2.33
N GLY A 122 -13.69 -8.80 2.47
CA GLY A 122 -14.58 -8.19 3.44
C GLY A 122 -13.96 -8.04 4.84
N GLU A 123 -14.61 -7.22 5.65
CA GLU A 123 -14.11 -6.84 6.99
C GLU A 123 -14.19 -7.99 8.00
N ASN A 124 -15.06 -8.98 7.77
CA ASN A 124 -15.17 -10.15 8.65
C ASN A 124 -14.06 -11.18 8.43
N TRP A 125 -13.18 -10.96 7.47
CA TRP A 125 -12.04 -11.83 7.20
C TRP A 125 -10.77 -11.22 7.79
N GLY A 126 -9.97 -12.05 8.47
CA GLY A 126 -8.72 -11.63 9.07
C GLY A 126 -8.92 -10.64 10.21
N ASP A 127 -8.04 -9.66 10.30
CA ASP A 127 -8.18 -8.55 11.24
C ASP A 127 -8.85 -7.38 10.54
N LYS A 128 -10.19 -7.31 10.59
CA LYS A 128 -10.99 -6.26 9.94
C LYS A 128 -10.69 -6.09 8.44
N GLY A 129 -10.45 -7.19 7.73
CA GLY A 129 -10.06 -7.20 6.31
C GLY A 129 -8.56 -7.11 6.04
N TYR A 130 -7.73 -7.02 7.08
CA TYR A 130 -6.27 -7.00 6.99
C TYR A 130 -5.65 -8.35 7.34
N CYS A 131 -4.43 -8.55 6.84
CA CYS A 131 -3.55 -9.62 7.25
C CYS A 131 -2.11 -9.16 7.41
N TYR A 132 -1.35 -9.97 8.14
CA TYR A 132 0.04 -9.73 8.50
C TYR A 132 0.88 -10.85 7.89
N ILE A 133 1.65 -10.51 6.86
CA ILE A 133 2.37 -11.48 6.04
C ILE A 133 3.87 -11.41 6.37
N PRO A 134 4.53 -12.53 6.74
CA PRO A 134 5.96 -12.54 7.03
C PRO A 134 6.79 -11.96 5.90
N TYR A 135 7.84 -11.21 6.23
CA TYR A 135 8.78 -10.65 5.26
C TYR A 135 9.27 -11.69 4.27
N ASP A 136 9.74 -12.84 4.78
CA ASP A 136 10.28 -13.94 3.98
C ASP A 136 9.30 -14.50 2.95
N TYR A 137 7.98 -14.34 3.16
CA TYR A 137 6.98 -14.75 2.19
C TYR A 137 6.96 -13.79 1.00
N ILE A 138 6.80 -12.48 1.26
CA ILE A 138 6.68 -11.46 0.21
C ILE A 138 8.03 -11.24 -0.49
N THR A 139 9.15 -11.39 0.20
CA THR A 139 10.48 -11.21 -0.40
C THR A 139 11.00 -12.46 -1.11
N ASN A 140 10.23 -13.55 -1.17
CA ASN A 140 10.57 -14.73 -1.94
C ASN A 140 10.06 -14.60 -3.39
N PRO A 141 10.95 -14.48 -4.40
CA PRO A 141 10.55 -14.28 -5.79
C PRO A 141 9.86 -15.50 -6.44
N LYS A 142 9.84 -16.66 -5.77
CA LYS A 142 9.05 -17.82 -6.21
C LYS A 142 7.58 -17.73 -5.77
N LEU A 143 7.29 -16.89 -4.77
CA LEU A 143 5.99 -16.81 -4.11
C LEU A 143 5.28 -15.47 -4.39
N CYS A 144 6.04 -14.37 -4.33
CA CYS A 144 5.57 -13.04 -4.69
C CYS A 144 5.85 -12.74 -6.16
N PHE A 145 4.92 -12.07 -6.83
CA PHE A 145 5.06 -11.70 -8.24
C PHE A 145 4.43 -10.34 -8.53
N ASP A 146 5.05 -9.65 -9.50
CA ASP A 146 4.51 -8.46 -10.15
C ASP A 146 4.12 -7.31 -9.19
N PRO A 147 4.96 -6.91 -8.22
CA PRO A 147 4.65 -5.78 -7.35
C PRO A 147 4.72 -4.44 -8.10
N TRP A 148 3.72 -3.58 -7.87
CA TRP A 148 3.54 -2.27 -8.49
C TRP A 148 3.20 -1.21 -7.46
N VAL A 149 3.81 -0.03 -7.62
CA VAL A 149 3.43 1.19 -6.93
C VAL A 149 2.88 2.18 -7.95
N ILE A 150 1.78 2.86 -7.61
CA ILE A 150 1.27 3.99 -8.38
C ILE A 150 1.80 5.25 -7.70
N ARG A 151 2.44 6.13 -8.47
CA ARG A 151 2.91 7.43 -8.00
C ARG A 151 2.19 8.52 -8.77
N GLN A 152 1.67 9.50 -8.06
CA GLN A 152 1.15 10.71 -8.69
C GLN A 152 2.00 11.87 -8.22
N PHE A 153 2.68 12.52 -9.16
CA PHE A 153 3.28 13.83 -8.95
C PHE A 153 2.33 14.82 -9.59
N ASP A 154 1.61 15.58 -8.79
CA ASP A 154 0.82 16.69 -9.31
C ASP A 154 1.81 17.77 -9.75
N ASN A 155 1.90 18.00 -11.07
CA ASN A 155 2.55 19.20 -11.61
C ASN A 155 1.59 20.39 -11.69
N ASP A 156 0.36 20.24 -11.21
CA ASP A 156 -0.64 21.30 -11.20
C ASP A 156 -1.13 21.53 -9.77
N ASP A 157 -1.08 22.81 -9.40
CA ASP A 157 -1.63 23.46 -8.21
C ASP A 157 -3.12 23.10 -8.05
N MET A 158 -3.40 21.91 -7.53
CA MET A 158 -4.73 21.52 -7.08
C MET A 158 -5.01 22.32 -5.81
N GLY A 159 -5.73 23.43 -6.00
CA GLY A 159 -6.23 24.28 -4.93
C GLY A 159 -6.76 23.46 -3.75
N ASN A 160 -6.50 24.02 -2.57
CA ASN A 160 -6.55 23.52 -1.19
C ASN A 160 -7.81 22.77 -0.69
N ASP A 161 -8.54 22.08 -1.55
CA ASP A 161 -9.85 21.54 -1.25
C ASP A 161 -9.85 20.05 -1.67
N HIS A 162 -9.74 19.14 -0.69
CA HIS A 162 -9.97 17.68 -0.79
C HIS A 162 -8.76 16.74 -0.60
N TRP A 163 -7.97 16.93 0.47
CA TRP A 163 -7.18 15.84 1.07
C TRP A 163 -7.80 15.34 2.38
N HIS A 164 -9.04 14.85 2.35
CA HIS A 164 -9.68 14.22 3.53
C HIS A 164 -9.27 12.75 3.75
N PHE A 165 -8.38 12.20 2.91
CA PHE A 165 -7.96 10.80 3.03
C PHE A 165 -6.96 10.58 4.17
N LEU A 166 -6.13 11.58 4.50
CA LEU A 166 -5.19 11.52 5.63
C LEU A 166 -5.92 11.68 6.98
N ASP A 167 -6.96 12.52 7.05
CA ASP A 167 -7.75 12.73 8.27
C ASP A 167 -8.53 11.47 8.71
N THR A 168 -8.97 10.64 7.75
CA THR A 168 -9.63 9.36 8.06
C THR A 168 -8.68 8.31 8.63
N PHE A 169 -7.38 8.38 8.29
CA PHE A 169 -6.39 7.50 8.89
C PHE A 169 -6.13 7.88 10.36
N ASP A 170 -6.03 9.17 10.64
CA ASP A 170 -5.88 9.72 12.00
C ASP A 170 -7.07 9.38 12.92
N PHE A 171 -8.29 9.35 12.37
CA PHE A 171 -9.50 9.03 13.12
C PHE A 171 -9.60 7.53 13.49
N LEU A 172 -9.04 6.64 12.67
CA LEU A 172 -9.05 5.18 12.92
C LEU A 172 -8.07 4.75 14.03
N PHE A 173 -7.04 5.55 14.32
CA PHE A 173 -6.04 5.26 15.35
C PHE A 173 -6.24 6.03 16.67
N LYS A 174 -7.11 7.05 16.72
CA LYS A 174 -7.43 7.83 17.93
C LYS A 174 -8.58 7.28 18.80
N ALA A 175 -8.89 5.98 18.71
CA ALA A 175 -9.78 5.35 19.69
C ALA A 175 -9.04 5.16 21.03
N GLU A 176 -9.49 5.88 22.06
CA GLU A 176 -8.94 5.82 23.43
C GLU A 176 -8.86 4.40 24.01
N PRO A 177 -7.92 4.15 24.96
CA PRO A 177 -7.53 2.80 25.36
C PRO A 177 -8.55 2.18 26.33
N ASP A 178 -9.23 1.12 25.90
CA ASP A 178 -9.80 0.17 26.84
C ASP A 178 -8.71 -0.83 27.26
N THR A 179 -8.38 -0.79 28.53
CA THR A 179 -7.30 -1.56 29.14
C THR A 179 -7.57 -3.05 29.03
N ASN A 180 -6.54 -3.78 28.59
CA ASN A 180 -6.28 -5.23 28.78
C ASN A 180 -6.41 -6.08 27.50
N HIS A 181 -5.35 -6.13 26.67
CA HIS A 181 -4.68 -7.34 26.15
C HIS A 181 -3.51 -6.92 25.22
N ASP A 182 -2.40 -7.67 25.27
CA ASP A 182 -1.14 -7.49 24.54
C ASP A 182 -1.22 -6.66 23.23
N HIS A 183 -0.87 -5.38 23.32
CA HIS A 183 -0.93 -4.44 22.20
C HIS A 183 0.34 -4.48 21.34
N ILE A 184 0.13 -4.59 20.03
CA ILE A 184 1.13 -4.37 18.98
C ILE A 184 1.33 -2.86 18.84
N GLU A 185 2.57 -2.38 19.01
CA GLU A 185 2.91 -0.97 18.84
C GLU A 185 3.09 -0.67 17.34
N VAL A 186 2.12 0.05 16.76
CA VAL A 186 2.18 0.54 15.39
C VAL A 186 3.02 1.82 15.42
N LYS A 187 4.12 1.88 14.65
CA LYS A 187 4.86 3.14 14.50
C LYS A 187 4.04 4.11 13.65
N GLU A 188 3.38 5.07 14.31
CA GLU A 188 2.92 6.31 13.70
C GLU A 188 4.11 7.22 13.32
N MET A 189 3.95 7.98 12.24
CA MET A 189 4.87 9.05 11.83
C MET A 189 4.78 10.22 12.82
N GLN A 190 5.89 10.58 13.46
CA GLN A 190 6.06 11.91 14.06
C GLN A 190 6.80 12.80 13.05
N GLU A 191 6.16 13.89 12.64
CA GLU A 191 6.83 15.03 12.00
C GLU A 191 7.78 15.66 13.02
N HIS A 192 9.10 15.62 12.81
CA HIS A 192 10.02 16.62 13.36
C HIS A 192 11.36 16.62 12.60
N ASP A 193 11.85 17.84 12.36
CA ASP A 193 13.21 18.24 11.97
C ASP A 193 13.58 18.28 10.48
N ALA A 194 12.93 19.20 9.75
CA ALA A 194 13.56 19.91 8.63
C ALA A 194 13.95 21.34 9.04
N HIS A 195 14.76 21.48 10.09
CA HIS A 195 15.48 22.71 10.40
C HIS A 195 16.89 22.40 10.90
N ALA A 196 17.83 22.22 9.97
CA ALA A 196 19.24 22.54 10.14
C ALA A 196 19.97 22.26 8.83
N CYS A 197 20.40 23.31 8.13
CA CYS A 197 21.67 23.39 7.39
C CYS A 197 21.71 24.70 6.61
N ASP A 198 22.01 25.80 7.30
CA ASP A 198 22.78 26.88 6.69
C ASP A 198 23.69 27.45 7.78
N GLY A 199 24.94 26.99 7.74
CA GLY A 199 25.92 27.26 8.78
C GLY A 199 27.32 26.88 8.35
N ASN A 200 28.01 27.87 7.78
CA ASN A 200 29.47 28.07 7.74
C ASN A 200 30.25 27.31 6.64
N THR A 201 31.03 27.97 5.75
CA THR A 201 32.15 28.87 6.07
C THR A 201 32.66 29.60 4.81
N SER A 202 32.97 30.90 4.93
CA SER A 202 34.23 31.50 4.40
C SER A 202 34.39 32.94 4.88
N THR A 203 35.07 33.10 6.02
CA THR A 203 35.68 34.37 6.42
C THR A 203 37.06 34.47 5.76
N PHE A 204 37.22 35.35 4.78
CA PHE A 204 38.53 35.85 4.37
C PHE A 204 38.76 37.18 5.11
N GLY A 205 39.78 37.20 5.97
CA GLY A 205 40.22 38.38 6.69
C GLY A 205 40.89 39.37 5.77
N GLY A 206 40.51 40.65 5.91
CA GLY A 206 41.31 41.78 5.46
C GLY A 206 42.19 42.26 6.61
N SER A 207 43.49 42.40 6.33
CA SER A 207 44.39 43.27 7.08
C SER A 207 44.87 44.37 6.12
N SER A 208 44.54 45.60 6.47
CA SER A 208 45.19 46.83 6.00
C SER A 208 46.65 46.85 6.45
N ASP A 209 47.56 47.27 5.56
CA ASP A 209 48.68 48.18 5.83
C ASP A 209 49.27 48.64 4.47
N ASP A 210 49.36 49.97 4.33
CA ASP A 210 50.01 50.83 3.29
C ASP A 210 49.56 50.81 1.81
#